data_AF-A0A0G1HRC9-F1
#
_entry.id   AF-A0A0G1HRC9-F1
#
_cell.length_a   1.000
_cell.length_b   1.000
_cell.length_c   1.000
_cell.angle_alpha   90.00
_cell.angle_beta   90.00
_cell.angle_gamma   90.00
#
_symmetry.space_group_name_H-M   'P 1'
#
loop_
_entity.id
_entity.type
_entity.pdbx_description
1 polymer ?
#
loop_
_entity_poly.entity_id
_entity_poly.type
_entity_poly.pdbx_seq_one_letter_code
_entity_poly.pdbx_strand_id
1 'polypeptide(L)'
;MIKMLNPLPNSILKKYPEGSVTQWFGENKELYLKAIRMPGHPGIDIYQPYGTPIIAPYNGRISGVHLQDANKIGGNQIDLFSDIQPSGLVYETMFAHCSEILVKKDQRVKAGETIGKVGNSGFVVSGGIQYWQNSNPDNRGTHLHLGLRLWKPLRPGDMESLVIQNQDNGFNGWIDPMLFVKTPTNTMQKLKLIQQKGEKDIWIVDENGQCIRIANIATFDKLFELGIIGDWLDIQTQIEPVNGDKTILIYNEE
;
A
#
# COMPACT_ATOMS: atom_id res chain seq x y z
N MET A 1 8.76 -5.03 17.59
CA MET A 1 8.04 -5.73 16.51
C MET A 1 8.40 -5.01 15.23
N ILE A 2 8.91 -5.71 14.22
CA ILE A 2 9.28 -5.06 12.96
C ILE A 2 7.99 -4.82 12.19
N LYS A 3 7.79 -3.59 11.77
CA LYS A 3 6.57 -3.12 11.13
C LYS A 3 6.84 -2.91 9.64
N MET A 4 5.88 -3.26 8.80
CA MET A 4 5.94 -3.08 7.35
C MET A 4 5.41 -1.70 6.95
N LEU A 5 5.94 -1.10 5.87
CA LEU A 5 5.40 0.17 5.38
C LEU A 5 3.94 0.00 4.92
N ASN A 6 3.16 1.08 4.97
CA ASN A 6 1.83 1.11 4.37
C ASN A 6 1.96 1.01 2.83
N PRO A 7 1.45 -0.06 2.17
CA PRO A 7 1.55 -0.23 0.72
C PRO A 7 0.80 0.83 -0.08
N LEU A 8 -0.14 1.54 0.56
CA LEU A 8 -0.89 2.64 -0.01
C LEU A 8 -0.64 3.89 0.81
N PRO A 9 0.44 4.62 0.51
CA PRO A 9 0.92 5.58 1.47
C PRO A 9 -0.15 6.66 1.80
N ASN A 10 -0.87 7.20 0.82
CA ASN A 10 -1.91 8.20 1.11
C ASN A 10 -3.18 7.71 1.83
N SER A 11 -3.22 6.44 2.26
CA SER A 11 -4.39 5.91 2.95
C SER A 11 -4.40 6.27 4.43
N ILE A 12 -5.59 6.64 4.92
CA ILE A 12 -5.84 6.79 6.35
C ILE A 12 -6.31 5.42 6.85
N LEU A 13 -5.51 4.73 7.66
CA LEU A 13 -5.82 3.37 8.10
C LEU A 13 -6.84 3.33 9.25
N LYS A 14 -7.99 3.95 9.03
CA LYS A 14 -9.20 3.91 9.84
C LYS A 14 -10.36 3.40 8.99
N LYS A 15 -11.43 2.93 9.63
CA LYS A 15 -12.64 2.45 8.97
C LYS A 15 -13.32 3.60 8.21
N TYR A 16 -13.77 3.34 6.99
CA TYR A 16 -14.60 4.27 6.23
C TYR A 16 -15.91 4.59 6.99
N PRO A 17 -16.40 5.86 7.00
CA PRO A 17 -15.91 7.02 6.24
C PRO A 17 -14.80 7.83 6.90
N GLU A 18 -14.35 7.47 8.11
CA GLU A 18 -13.28 8.19 8.84
C GLU A 18 -11.87 7.92 8.29
N GLY A 19 -11.73 6.91 7.44
CA GLY A 19 -10.51 6.60 6.72
C GLY A 19 -10.75 5.78 5.45
N SER A 20 -9.68 5.18 4.97
CA SER A 20 -9.61 4.44 3.72
C SER A 20 -9.94 2.96 3.85
N VAL A 21 -10.00 2.39 5.05
CA VAL A 21 -10.26 0.94 5.20
C VAL A 21 -11.75 0.68 5.03
N THR A 22 -12.12 0.03 3.93
CA THR A 22 -13.52 -0.32 3.63
C THR A 22 -13.93 -1.62 4.31
N GLN A 23 -13.00 -2.53 4.55
CA GLN A 23 -13.26 -3.82 5.17
C GLN A 23 -12.10 -4.27 6.05
N TRP A 24 -12.43 -4.73 7.27
CA TRP A 24 -11.45 -5.27 8.21
C TRP A 24 -11.32 -6.78 8.07
N PHE A 25 -10.20 -7.31 8.56
CA PHE A 25 -9.99 -8.74 8.72
C PHE A 25 -11.13 -9.38 9.52
N GLY A 26 -11.62 -10.52 9.03
CA GLY A 26 -12.71 -11.26 9.67
C GLY A 26 -14.12 -10.71 9.45
N GLU A 27 -14.31 -9.58 8.76
CA GLU A 27 -15.64 -9.06 8.42
C GLU A 27 -16.36 -9.90 7.35
N ASN A 28 -17.66 -9.67 7.18
CA ASN A 28 -18.50 -10.29 6.14
C ASN A 28 -18.48 -11.83 6.14
N LYS A 29 -18.53 -12.44 7.33
CA LYS A 29 -18.45 -13.89 7.57
C LYS A 29 -19.31 -14.72 6.64
N GLU A 30 -20.58 -14.34 6.45
CA GLU A 30 -21.50 -15.11 5.60
C GLU A 30 -21.07 -15.13 4.13
N LEU A 31 -20.59 -14.00 3.60
CA LEU A 31 -20.07 -13.90 2.24
C LEU A 31 -18.86 -14.81 2.06
N TYR A 32 -17.87 -14.71 2.94
CA TYR A 32 -16.63 -15.48 2.83
C TYR A 32 -16.80 -16.97 3.13
N LEU A 33 -17.73 -17.32 4.02
CA LEU A 33 -18.10 -18.72 4.26
C LEU A 33 -18.74 -19.34 3.02
N LYS A 34 -19.57 -18.58 2.28
CA LYS A 34 -20.19 -19.03 1.03
C LYS A 34 -19.19 -19.07 -0.13
N ALA A 35 -18.37 -18.04 -0.30
CA ALA A 35 -17.49 -17.87 -1.44
C ALA A 35 -16.22 -18.75 -1.38
N ILE A 36 -15.56 -18.80 -0.22
CA ILE A 36 -14.23 -19.43 -0.07
C ILE A 36 -14.09 -20.29 1.19
N ARG A 37 -15.20 -20.57 1.89
CA ARG A 37 -15.23 -21.37 3.12
C ARG A 37 -14.35 -20.81 4.24
N MET A 38 -14.16 -19.49 4.28
CA MET A 38 -13.41 -18.81 5.33
C MET A 38 -14.36 -18.17 6.37
N PRO A 39 -13.96 -18.09 7.65
CA PRO A 39 -14.81 -17.56 8.72
C PRO A 39 -14.99 -16.04 8.66
N GLY A 40 -14.37 -15.37 7.69
CA GLY A 40 -14.45 -13.94 7.42
C GLY A 40 -13.43 -13.53 6.35
N HIS A 41 -13.30 -12.23 6.16
CA HIS A 41 -12.36 -11.64 5.20
C HIS A 41 -10.89 -11.94 5.55
N PRO A 42 -10.10 -12.58 4.65
CA PRO A 42 -8.73 -13.01 4.96
C PRO A 42 -7.66 -11.94 4.70
N GLY A 43 -7.97 -10.68 4.98
CA GLY A 43 -7.09 -9.54 4.78
C GLY A 43 -7.79 -8.25 5.19
N ILE A 44 -7.34 -7.11 4.66
CA ILE A 44 -8.05 -5.82 4.76
C ILE A 44 -8.24 -5.23 3.37
N ASP A 45 -9.32 -4.48 3.18
CA ASP A 45 -9.59 -3.78 1.93
C ASP A 45 -9.40 -2.29 2.16
N ILE A 46 -8.45 -1.69 1.43
CA ILE A 46 -8.08 -0.29 1.55
C ILE A 46 -8.46 0.43 0.26
N TYR A 47 -9.39 1.38 0.35
CA TYR A 47 -9.76 2.25 -0.74
C TYR A 47 -8.67 3.28 -1.05
N GLN A 48 -8.27 3.32 -2.31
CA GLN A 48 -7.59 4.43 -2.97
C GLN A 48 -8.14 4.52 -4.40
N PRO A 49 -8.05 5.69 -5.07
CA PRO A 49 -8.49 5.83 -6.46
C PRO A 49 -7.85 4.79 -7.39
N TYR A 50 -8.57 4.42 -8.45
CA TYR A 50 -8.07 3.48 -9.46
C TYR A 50 -6.75 3.99 -10.06
N GLY A 51 -5.78 3.09 -10.25
CA GLY A 51 -4.47 3.43 -10.79
C GLY A 51 -3.47 3.95 -9.75
N THR A 52 -3.87 4.14 -8.50
CA THR A 52 -2.96 4.56 -7.42
C THR A 52 -1.78 3.57 -7.31
N PRO A 53 -0.52 4.03 -7.29
CA PRO A 53 0.63 3.16 -7.11
C PRO A 53 0.58 2.36 -5.80
N ILE A 54 0.87 1.06 -5.89
CA ILE A 54 1.08 0.18 -4.74
C ILE A 54 2.58 0.02 -4.56
N ILE A 55 3.09 0.33 -3.36
CA ILE A 55 4.51 0.18 -3.04
C ILE A 55 4.79 -1.14 -2.30
N ALA A 56 5.99 -1.68 -2.48
CA ALA A 56 6.50 -2.79 -1.69
C ALA A 56 6.68 -2.34 -0.23
N PRO A 57 6.06 -3.03 0.74
CA PRO A 57 6.11 -2.63 2.14
C PRO A 57 7.43 -2.97 2.85
N TYR A 58 8.29 -3.76 2.21
CA TYR A 58 9.61 -4.18 2.71
C TYR A 58 10.48 -4.68 1.55
N ASN A 59 11.78 -4.85 1.81
CA ASN A 59 12.69 -5.53 0.89
C ASN A 59 12.32 -7.01 0.78
N GLY A 60 12.39 -7.56 -0.44
CA GLY A 60 11.97 -8.93 -0.64
C GLY A 60 12.07 -9.44 -2.07
N ARG A 61 11.35 -10.53 -2.32
CA ARG A 61 11.26 -11.22 -3.62
C ARG A 61 9.81 -11.49 -3.95
N ILE A 62 9.38 -11.10 -5.15
CA ILE A 62 8.05 -11.43 -5.69
C ILE A 62 7.96 -12.95 -5.82
N SER A 63 7.13 -13.58 -4.98
CA SER A 63 6.95 -15.04 -4.95
C SER A 63 5.91 -15.51 -5.96
N GLY A 64 4.97 -14.62 -6.31
CA GLY A 64 3.87 -14.93 -7.22
C GLY A 64 3.37 -13.70 -7.97
N VAL A 65 2.98 -13.93 -9.22
CA VAL A 65 2.20 -13.00 -10.03
C VAL A 65 1.07 -13.81 -10.65
N HIS A 66 -0.17 -13.40 -10.39
CA HIS A 66 -1.36 -14.07 -10.91
C HIS A 66 -2.16 -13.07 -11.72
N LEU A 67 -2.45 -13.41 -12.96
CA LEU A 67 -3.32 -12.60 -13.81
C LEU A 67 -4.78 -13.02 -13.61
N GLN A 68 -5.67 -12.07 -13.89
CA GLN A 68 -7.11 -12.25 -13.82
C GLN A 68 -7.55 -13.52 -14.58
N ASP A 69 -8.38 -14.30 -13.90
CA ASP A 69 -9.04 -15.50 -14.40
C ASP A 69 -10.49 -15.43 -13.91
N ALA A 70 -11.44 -15.86 -14.75
CA ALA A 70 -12.86 -15.87 -14.44
C ALA A 70 -13.19 -16.62 -13.14
N ASN A 71 -12.35 -17.56 -12.72
CA ASN A 71 -12.54 -18.35 -11.51
C ASN A 71 -11.77 -17.83 -10.27
N LYS A 72 -11.03 -16.71 -10.41
CA LYS A 72 -10.21 -16.16 -9.31
C LYS A 72 -10.80 -14.88 -8.75
N ILE A 73 -11.24 -14.97 -7.50
CA ILE A 73 -11.81 -13.84 -6.74
C ILE A 73 -10.82 -12.68 -6.64
N GLY A 74 -9.52 -12.95 -6.42
CA GLY A 74 -8.49 -11.91 -6.26
C GLY A 74 -8.08 -11.15 -7.53
N GLY A 75 -8.53 -11.57 -8.73
CA GLY A 75 -8.17 -10.91 -9.98
C GLY A 75 -6.67 -10.92 -10.26
N ASN A 76 -6.12 -9.77 -10.66
CA ASN A 76 -4.68 -9.56 -10.77
C ASN A 76 -4.08 -9.44 -9.36
N GLN A 77 -3.09 -10.27 -9.06
CA GLN A 77 -2.52 -10.41 -7.73
C GLN A 77 -0.99 -10.49 -7.77
N ILE A 78 -0.36 -9.88 -6.78
CA ILE A 78 1.08 -9.97 -6.50
C ILE A 78 1.26 -10.60 -5.12
N ASP A 79 2.10 -11.63 -5.04
CA ASP A 79 2.58 -12.18 -3.76
C ASP A 79 4.05 -11.80 -3.58
N LEU A 80 4.38 -11.27 -2.41
CA LEU A 80 5.72 -10.80 -2.07
C LEU A 80 6.17 -11.48 -0.77
N PHE A 81 7.32 -12.15 -0.81
CA PHE A 81 8.03 -12.56 0.40
C PHE A 81 9.03 -11.50 0.83
N SER A 82 9.08 -11.20 2.12
CA SER A 82 10.13 -10.36 2.70
C SER A 82 11.48 -11.09 2.70
N ASP A 83 12.55 -10.34 2.85
CA ASP A 83 13.78 -10.93 3.41
C ASP A 83 13.51 -11.49 4.83
N ILE A 84 14.39 -12.37 5.31
CA ILE A 84 14.26 -12.94 6.65
C ILE A 84 14.36 -11.82 7.68
N GLN A 85 13.30 -11.67 8.46
CA GLN A 85 13.24 -10.68 9.52
C GLN A 85 14.13 -11.10 10.69
N PRO A 86 14.63 -10.16 11.52
CA PRO A 86 15.33 -10.46 12.76
C PRO A 86 14.63 -11.46 13.71
N SER A 87 13.30 -11.61 13.62
CA SER A 87 12.55 -12.65 14.35
C SER A 87 12.76 -14.08 13.79
N GLY A 88 13.47 -14.22 12.68
CA GLY A 88 13.59 -15.45 11.89
C GLY A 88 12.36 -15.76 11.03
N LEU A 89 11.37 -14.87 10.99
CA LEU A 89 10.17 -15.03 10.17
C LEU A 89 10.35 -14.39 8.78
N VAL A 90 9.57 -14.86 7.83
CA VAL A 90 9.38 -14.26 6.51
C VAL A 90 7.93 -13.83 6.42
N TYR A 91 7.69 -12.60 5.97
CA TYR A 91 6.34 -12.10 5.73
C TYR A 91 5.95 -12.41 4.29
N GLU A 92 4.73 -12.88 4.09
CA GLU A 92 4.09 -12.98 2.79
C GLU A 92 2.97 -11.98 2.72
N THR A 93 3.06 -11.04 1.79
CA THR A 93 2.01 -10.08 1.53
C THR A 93 1.38 -10.34 0.17
N MET A 94 0.05 -10.46 0.17
CA MET A 94 -0.76 -10.57 -1.03
C MET A 94 -1.39 -9.21 -1.33
N PHE A 95 -1.22 -8.74 -2.56
CA PHE A 95 -1.85 -7.54 -3.11
C PHE A 95 -2.81 -7.98 -4.21
N ALA A 96 -4.12 -7.88 -4.00
CA ALA A 96 -5.11 -8.32 -4.97
C ALA A 96 -5.94 -7.16 -5.54
N HIS A 97 -6.74 -7.47 -6.56
CA HIS A 97 -7.58 -6.55 -7.32
C HIS A 97 -6.80 -5.50 -8.13
N CYS A 98 -5.51 -5.73 -8.42
CA CYS A 98 -4.67 -4.77 -9.13
C CYS A 98 -5.24 -4.41 -10.52
N SER A 99 -5.11 -3.16 -10.93
CA SER A 99 -5.38 -2.75 -12.32
C SER A 99 -4.22 -3.13 -13.24
N GLU A 100 -3.00 -3.01 -12.72
CA GLU A 100 -1.75 -3.29 -13.43
C GLU A 100 -0.73 -3.90 -12.47
N ILE A 101 0.05 -4.85 -12.97
CA ILE A 101 1.18 -5.46 -12.28
C ILE A 101 2.45 -4.99 -12.97
N LEU A 102 3.37 -4.37 -12.22
CA LEU A 102 4.60 -3.75 -12.76
C LEU A 102 5.86 -4.59 -12.51
N VAL A 103 5.68 -5.77 -11.91
CA VAL A 103 6.77 -6.67 -11.51
C VAL A 103 6.54 -8.07 -12.04
N LYS A 104 7.59 -8.89 -12.03
CA LYS A 104 7.54 -10.30 -12.43
C LYS A 104 7.90 -11.23 -11.27
N LYS A 105 7.46 -12.49 -11.36
CA LYS A 105 7.87 -13.54 -10.42
C LYS A 105 9.41 -13.59 -10.32
N ASP A 106 9.89 -13.83 -9.10
CA ASP A 106 11.30 -13.89 -8.68
C ASP A 106 12.06 -12.56 -8.73
N GLN A 107 11.41 -11.45 -9.13
CA GLN A 107 12.00 -10.12 -9.06
C GLN A 107 12.28 -9.72 -7.59
N ARG A 108 13.47 -9.19 -7.35
CA ARG A 108 13.82 -8.52 -6.08
C ARG A 108 13.29 -7.09 -6.12
N VAL A 109 12.67 -6.67 -5.01
CA VAL A 109 12.15 -5.30 -4.85
C VAL A 109 12.66 -4.70 -3.54
N LYS A 110 12.79 -3.38 -3.52
CA LYS A 110 13.11 -2.64 -2.29
C LYS A 110 11.84 -2.05 -1.68
N ALA A 111 11.85 -1.86 -0.36
CA ALA A 111 10.79 -1.12 0.33
C ALA A 111 10.58 0.26 -0.36
N GLY A 112 9.33 0.64 -0.62
CA GLY A 112 8.98 1.87 -1.33
C GLY A 112 8.93 1.76 -2.86
N GLU A 113 9.47 0.69 -3.45
CA GLU A 113 9.41 0.47 -4.90
C GLU A 113 7.96 0.22 -5.34
N THR A 114 7.53 0.84 -6.45
CA THR A 114 6.19 0.59 -6.97
C THR A 114 6.13 -0.78 -7.64
N ILE A 115 5.20 -1.63 -7.19
CA ILE A 115 5.06 -3.01 -7.66
C ILE A 115 3.81 -3.25 -8.52
N GLY A 116 2.82 -2.37 -8.40
CA GLY A 116 1.55 -2.48 -9.11
C GLY A 116 0.70 -1.24 -8.93
N LYS A 117 -0.55 -1.31 -9.39
CA LYS A 117 -1.53 -0.23 -9.24
C LYS A 117 -2.85 -0.75 -8.72
N VAL A 118 -3.51 0.04 -7.87
CA VAL A 118 -4.85 -0.25 -7.33
C VAL A 118 -5.85 -0.37 -8.47
N GLY A 119 -6.77 -1.31 -8.35
CA GLY A 119 -7.84 -1.52 -9.31
C GLY A 119 -9.05 -2.16 -8.68
N ASN A 120 -9.81 -2.86 -9.52
CA ASN A 120 -11.02 -3.58 -9.17
C ASN A 120 -11.12 -4.90 -9.95
N SER A 121 -9.98 -5.49 -10.32
CA SER A 121 -9.96 -6.74 -11.10
C SER A 121 -10.43 -7.93 -10.26
N GLY A 122 -11.02 -8.95 -10.90
CA GLY A 122 -11.52 -10.14 -10.19
C GLY A 122 -12.95 -9.93 -9.69
N PHE A 123 -13.26 -10.42 -8.49
CA PHE A 123 -14.55 -10.24 -7.85
C PHE A 123 -14.49 -9.11 -6.83
N VAL A 124 -15.31 -8.08 -7.02
CA VAL A 124 -15.44 -6.99 -6.05
C VAL A 124 -16.90 -6.71 -5.74
N VAL A 125 -17.16 -6.20 -4.55
CA VAL A 125 -18.52 -5.82 -4.11
C VAL A 125 -18.54 -4.33 -3.79
N SER A 126 -19.52 -3.61 -4.32
CA SER A 126 -19.70 -2.18 -4.03
C SER A 126 -21.17 -1.83 -3.94
N GLY A 127 -21.59 -1.21 -2.84
CA GLY A 127 -23.00 -0.88 -2.59
C GLY A 127 -23.91 -2.12 -2.58
N GLY A 128 -23.40 -3.28 -2.17
CA GLY A 128 -24.12 -4.55 -2.20
C GLY A 128 -24.21 -5.22 -3.58
N ILE A 129 -23.68 -4.58 -4.63
CA ILE A 129 -23.66 -5.12 -5.99
C ILE A 129 -22.34 -5.85 -6.21
N GLN A 130 -22.42 -7.06 -6.76
CA GLN A 130 -21.28 -7.88 -7.15
C GLN A 130 -20.84 -7.54 -8.57
N TYR A 131 -19.53 -7.36 -8.76
CA TYR A 131 -18.91 -7.13 -10.06
C TYR A 131 -17.83 -8.17 -10.31
N TRP A 132 -17.74 -8.63 -11.56
CA TRP A 132 -16.78 -9.62 -11.99
C TRP A 132 -15.97 -9.08 -13.17
N GLN A 133 -14.65 -9.19 -13.10
CA GLN A 133 -13.75 -8.83 -14.18
C GLN A 133 -13.98 -7.37 -14.66
N ASN A 134 -14.06 -7.15 -15.97
CA ASN A 134 -14.31 -5.85 -16.59
C ASN A 134 -15.80 -5.43 -16.58
N SER A 135 -16.68 -6.15 -15.88
CA SER A 135 -18.13 -5.86 -15.85
C SER A 135 -18.49 -4.64 -14.98
N ASN A 136 -17.48 -3.84 -14.60
CA ASN A 136 -17.59 -2.81 -13.59
C ASN A 136 -17.55 -1.41 -14.23
N PRO A 137 -18.71 -0.81 -14.53
CA PRO A 137 -18.76 0.56 -14.99
C PRO A 137 -18.29 1.50 -13.87
N ASP A 138 -17.50 2.50 -14.23
CA ASP A 138 -17.06 3.59 -13.35
C ASP A 138 -16.11 3.21 -12.20
N ASN A 139 -15.35 2.12 -12.33
CA ASN A 139 -14.34 1.71 -11.32
C ASN A 139 -14.92 1.48 -9.91
N ARG A 140 -16.17 1.04 -9.78
CA ARG A 140 -16.77 0.77 -8.45
C ARG A 140 -16.04 -0.36 -7.74
N GLY A 141 -16.09 -0.40 -6.42
CA GLY A 141 -15.40 -1.44 -5.65
C GLY A 141 -13.88 -1.45 -5.86
N THR A 142 -13.29 -0.35 -6.34
CA THR A 142 -11.84 -0.19 -6.41
C THR A 142 -11.27 -0.18 -5.00
N HIS A 143 -10.31 -1.06 -4.73
CA HIS A 143 -9.56 -1.12 -3.49
C HIS A 143 -8.31 -1.98 -3.68
N LEU A 144 -7.38 -1.90 -2.74
CA LEU A 144 -6.36 -2.92 -2.55
C LEU A 144 -6.86 -3.92 -1.52
N HIS A 145 -6.93 -5.19 -1.88
CA HIS A 145 -6.96 -6.26 -0.89
C HIS A 145 -5.53 -6.55 -0.42
N LEU A 146 -5.27 -6.39 0.87
CA LEU A 146 -4.00 -6.66 1.50
C LEU A 146 -4.12 -7.88 2.42
N GLY A 147 -3.51 -9.00 2.03
CA GLY A 147 -3.38 -10.19 2.87
C GLY A 147 -1.99 -10.27 3.50
N LEU A 148 -1.89 -10.83 4.71
CA LEU A 148 -0.61 -11.12 5.37
C LEU A 148 -0.57 -12.55 5.92
N ARG A 149 0.54 -13.26 5.67
CA ARG A 149 0.91 -14.52 6.33
C ARG A 149 2.32 -14.46 6.86
N LEU A 150 2.59 -15.32 7.85
CA LEU A 150 3.93 -15.50 8.41
C LEU A 150 4.45 -16.87 8.00
N TRP A 151 5.71 -16.90 7.61
CA TRP A 151 6.44 -18.10 7.23
C TRP A 151 7.70 -18.22 8.06
N LYS A 152 8.21 -19.44 8.20
CA LYS A 152 9.49 -19.70 8.85
C LYS A 152 10.32 -20.66 8.00
N PRO A 153 11.60 -20.33 7.72
CA PRO A 153 12.56 -21.27 7.16
C PRO A 153 12.69 -22.53 8.02
N LEU A 154 12.72 -23.71 7.40
CA LEU A 154 13.08 -24.96 8.09
C LEU A 154 14.53 -24.95 8.57
N ARG A 155 15.40 -24.20 7.88
CA ARG A 155 16.82 -24.04 8.20
C ARG A 155 17.16 -22.54 8.20
N PRO A 156 18.05 -22.06 9.10
CA PRO A 156 18.44 -20.66 9.12
C PRO A 156 18.94 -20.20 7.74
N GLY A 157 18.36 -19.13 7.21
CA GLY A 157 18.74 -18.56 5.91
C GLY A 157 18.06 -19.17 4.68
N ASP A 158 17.31 -20.27 4.81
CA ASP A 158 16.75 -21.01 3.68
C ASP A 158 15.38 -20.47 3.24
N MET A 159 15.37 -19.69 2.16
CA MET A 159 14.16 -19.12 1.56
C MET A 159 13.40 -20.10 0.64
N GLU A 160 13.92 -21.30 0.41
CA GLU A 160 13.31 -22.30 -0.46
C GLU A 160 12.50 -23.34 0.34
N SER A 161 12.79 -23.46 1.64
CA SER A 161 12.11 -24.37 2.57
C SER A 161 11.26 -23.62 3.60
N LEU A 162 10.27 -22.85 3.14
CA LEU A 162 9.40 -22.05 4.01
C LEU A 162 8.18 -22.86 4.47
N VAL A 163 7.83 -22.74 5.76
CA VAL A 163 6.62 -23.32 6.36
C VAL A 163 5.70 -22.23 6.89
N ILE A 164 4.43 -22.27 6.50
CA ILE A 164 3.39 -21.35 6.99
C ILE A 164 3.24 -21.51 8.50
N GLN A 165 3.20 -20.39 9.21
CA GLN A 165 2.90 -20.33 10.63
C GLN A 165 1.39 -20.11 10.85
N ASN A 166 0.84 -20.67 11.92
CA ASN A 166 -0.57 -20.53 12.31
C ASN A 166 -1.57 -20.95 11.20
N GLN A 167 -1.22 -21.95 10.39
CA GLN A 167 -2.07 -22.40 9.28
C GLN A 167 -3.47 -22.87 9.74
N ASP A 168 -3.57 -23.37 10.97
CA ASP A 168 -4.77 -23.86 11.63
C ASP A 168 -5.64 -22.76 12.29
N ASN A 169 -5.30 -21.48 12.11
CA ASN A 169 -6.03 -20.35 12.70
C ASN A 169 -7.45 -20.12 12.14
N GLY A 170 -7.99 -21.05 11.36
CA GLY A 170 -9.29 -20.93 10.67
C GLY A 170 -9.26 -20.05 9.42
N PHE A 171 -8.20 -19.28 9.21
CA PHE A 171 -7.96 -18.44 8.03
C PHE A 171 -6.80 -18.98 7.17
N ASN A 172 -6.44 -20.26 7.28
CA ASN A 172 -5.35 -20.87 6.52
C ASN A 172 -4.03 -20.07 6.65
N GLY A 173 -3.72 -19.58 7.84
CA GLY A 173 -2.50 -18.80 8.14
C GLY A 173 -2.61 -17.30 7.86
N TRP A 174 -3.66 -16.82 7.17
CA TRP A 174 -3.87 -15.38 7.01
C TRP A 174 -4.15 -14.74 8.36
N ILE A 175 -3.53 -13.59 8.62
CA ILE A 175 -3.67 -12.82 9.86
C ILE A 175 -4.01 -11.37 9.54
N ASP A 176 -4.47 -10.63 10.55
CA ASP A 176 -4.76 -9.20 10.41
C ASP A 176 -3.49 -8.40 10.08
N PRO A 177 -3.37 -7.83 8.87
CA PRO A 177 -2.22 -7.02 8.48
C PRO A 177 -2.07 -5.75 9.31
N MET A 178 -3.15 -5.24 9.90
CA MET A 178 -3.11 -4.00 10.70
C MET A 178 -2.24 -4.09 11.94
N LEU A 179 -1.97 -5.29 12.43
CA LEU A 179 -1.04 -5.53 13.53
C LEU A 179 0.42 -5.26 13.15
N PHE A 180 0.73 -5.23 11.85
CA PHE A 180 2.08 -5.17 11.29
C PHE A 180 2.32 -3.92 10.43
N VAL A 181 1.28 -3.30 9.86
CA VAL A 181 1.44 -2.05 9.11
C VAL A 181 1.85 -0.92 10.05
N LYS A 182 2.89 -0.17 9.71
CA LYS A 182 3.13 1.15 10.30
C LYS A 182 1.97 2.06 9.90
N THR A 183 1.04 2.29 10.82
CA THR A 183 0.23 3.50 10.76
C THR A 183 1.19 4.67 10.92
N PRO A 184 1.16 5.67 10.03
CA PRO A 184 1.80 6.95 10.32
C PRO A 184 1.19 7.44 11.63
N THR A 185 1.98 7.49 12.70
CA THR A 185 1.61 8.28 13.87
C THR A 185 1.42 9.70 13.34
N ASN A 186 0.34 10.38 13.74
CA ASN A 186 0.08 11.78 13.38
C ASN A 186 1.12 12.72 14.03
N THR A 187 2.40 12.54 13.69
CA THR A 187 3.47 13.42 14.08
C THR A 187 3.73 14.29 12.86
N MET A 188 3.16 15.50 12.87
CA MET A 188 3.51 16.55 11.91
C MET A 188 5.02 16.64 11.79
N GLN A 189 5.54 16.39 10.60
CA GLN A 189 6.95 16.60 10.33
C GLN A 189 7.18 18.01 9.86
N LYS A 190 8.16 18.68 10.46
CA LYS A 190 8.69 19.96 9.98
C LYS A 190 9.37 19.74 8.63
N LEU A 191 8.60 19.87 7.56
CA LEU A 191 9.11 19.97 6.20
C LEU A 191 9.84 21.31 6.03
N LYS A 192 11.05 21.29 5.46
CA LYS A 192 11.81 22.52 5.16
C LYS A 192 11.43 22.99 3.75
N LEU A 193 10.77 24.14 3.69
CA LEU A 193 10.33 24.78 2.45
C LEU A 193 11.53 25.34 1.66
N ILE A 194 11.50 25.25 0.32
CA ILE A 194 12.41 26.05 -0.53
C ILE A 194 11.60 26.72 -1.64
N GLN A 195 11.57 28.06 -1.64
CA GLN A 195 11.05 28.84 -2.76
C GLN A 195 12.23 29.28 -3.66
N GLN A 196 12.16 29.02 -4.96
CA GLN A 196 13.00 29.73 -5.92
C GLN A 196 12.34 31.06 -6.26
N LYS A 197 12.98 32.16 -5.87
CA LYS A 197 12.46 33.52 -6.06
C LYS A 197 12.29 33.83 -7.56
N GLY A 198 11.05 33.92 -8.04
CA GLY A 198 10.73 34.43 -9.39
C GLY A 198 9.79 33.57 -10.24
N GLU A 199 9.44 32.34 -9.83
CA GLU A 199 8.53 31.48 -10.60
C GLU A 199 7.24 31.13 -9.84
N LYS A 200 6.18 30.83 -10.60
CA LYS A 200 4.79 30.59 -10.13
C LYS A 200 4.59 29.25 -9.40
N ASP A 201 5.62 28.42 -9.34
CA ASP A 201 5.57 27.07 -8.77
C ASP A 201 6.25 27.05 -7.40
N ILE A 202 5.57 26.50 -6.38
CA ILE A 202 6.11 26.33 -5.02
C ILE A 202 6.67 24.92 -4.92
N TRP A 203 7.81 24.73 -4.24
CA TRP A 203 8.40 23.40 -4.05
C TRP A 203 8.62 23.09 -2.55
N ILE A 204 8.34 21.86 -2.14
CA ILE A 204 8.67 21.33 -0.81
C ILE A 204 9.87 20.42 -0.96
N VAL A 205 10.82 20.49 -0.03
CA VAL A 205 11.93 19.55 0.01
C VAL A 205 11.82 18.69 1.26
N ASP A 206 11.84 17.37 1.08
CA ASP A 206 11.89 16.44 2.20
C ASP A 206 13.29 16.41 2.83
N GLU A 207 13.44 15.73 3.97
CA GLU A 207 14.72 15.61 4.67
C GLU A 207 15.82 14.87 3.89
N ASN A 208 15.45 14.17 2.81
CA ASN A 208 16.35 13.44 1.92
C ASN A 208 16.70 14.24 0.66
N GLY A 209 16.22 15.48 0.54
CA GLY A 209 16.50 16.38 -0.58
C GLY A 209 15.58 16.20 -1.79
N GLN A 210 14.49 15.44 -1.68
CA GLN A 210 13.53 15.29 -2.77
C GLN A 210 12.62 16.51 -2.89
N CYS A 211 12.57 17.10 -4.08
CA CYS A 211 11.76 18.26 -4.38
C CYS A 211 10.38 17.86 -4.91
N ILE A 212 9.31 18.33 -4.26
CA ILE A 212 7.92 18.11 -4.64
C ILE A 212 7.30 19.44 -5.04
N ARG A 213 6.73 19.50 -6.24
CA ARG A 213 6.03 20.69 -6.72
C ARG A 213 4.63 20.81 -6.14
N ILE A 214 4.35 21.91 -5.45
CA ILE A 214 2.99 22.36 -5.11
C ILE A 214 2.51 23.31 -6.21
N ALA A 215 1.32 23.01 -6.73
CA ALA A 215 0.76 23.68 -7.90
C ALA A 215 0.38 25.16 -7.70
N ASN A 216 0.09 25.61 -6.47
CA ASN A 216 -0.26 27.01 -6.17
C ASN A 216 -0.29 27.31 -4.65
N ILE A 217 -0.32 28.60 -4.32
CA ILE A 217 -0.36 29.13 -2.95
C ILE A 217 -1.60 28.71 -2.17
N ALA A 218 -2.78 28.59 -2.80
CA ALA A 218 -4.00 28.17 -2.11
C ALA A 218 -3.93 26.71 -1.61
N THR A 219 -3.25 25.85 -2.36
CA THR A 219 -2.97 24.47 -1.94
C THR A 219 -1.97 24.46 -0.80
N PHE A 220 -0.97 25.34 -0.84
CA PHE A 220 -0.02 25.53 0.26
C PHE A 220 -0.72 25.99 1.54
N ASP A 221 -1.52 27.05 1.50
CA ASP A 221 -2.19 27.62 2.67
C ASP A 221 -3.06 26.57 3.36
N LYS A 222 -3.78 25.77 2.57
CA LYS A 222 -4.59 24.66 3.08
C LYS A 222 -3.75 23.58 3.76
N LEU A 223 -2.57 23.25 3.22
CA LEU A 223 -1.66 22.29 3.85
C LEU A 223 -1.04 22.88 5.13
N PHE A 224 -0.76 24.18 5.15
CA PHE A 224 -0.22 24.90 6.32
C PHE A 224 -1.24 24.99 7.46
N GLU A 225 -2.49 25.34 7.15
CA GLU A 225 -3.60 25.36 8.12
C GLU A 225 -3.87 23.97 8.72
N LEU A 226 -3.72 22.92 7.91
CA LEU A 226 -3.82 21.53 8.36
C LEU A 226 -2.57 21.05 9.13
N GLY A 227 -1.55 21.91 9.27
CA GLY A 227 -0.27 21.59 9.94
C GLY A 227 0.60 20.59 9.18
N ILE A 228 0.28 20.30 7.92
CA ILE A 228 1.00 19.32 7.11
C ILE A 228 2.40 19.83 6.72
N ILE A 229 2.58 21.17 6.67
CA ILE A 229 3.84 21.84 6.31
C ILE A 229 4.21 22.91 7.35
N GLY A 230 5.51 23.23 7.49
CA GLY A 230 6.05 24.15 8.51
C GLY A 230 6.28 25.60 8.06
N ASP A 231 6.92 26.40 8.92
CA ASP A 231 7.18 27.84 8.72
C ASP A 231 8.13 28.15 7.55
N TRP A 232 8.01 29.38 7.02
CA TRP A 232 8.82 29.91 5.92
C TRP A 232 10.31 29.99 6.24
N LEU A 233 11.16 29.56 5.31
CA LEU A 233 12.59 29.90 5.29
C LEU A 233 12.97 30.40 3.89
N ASP A 234 13.52 31.61 3.83
CA ASP A 234 13.91 32.26 2.57
C ASP A 234 15.33 31.78 2.19
N ILE A 235 15.45 30.88 1.21
CA ILE A 235 16.73 30.34 0.76
C ILE A 235 17.03 30.88 -0.64
N GLN A 236 18.13 31.62 -0.79
CA GLN A 236 18.49 32.31 -2.04
C GLN A 236 19.18 31.41 -3.09
N THR A 237 19.02 30.09 -3.03
CA THR A 237 19.75 29.15 -3.91
C THR A 237 18.86 28.67 -5.06
N GLN A 238 19.39 28.70 -6.29
CA GLN A 238 18.72 28.14 -7.46
C GLN A 238 18.64 26.61 -7.35
N ILE A 239 17.46 26.04 -7.64
CA ILE A 239 17.21 24.59 -7.66
C ILE A 239 16.92 24.19 -9.11
N GLU A 240 17.55 23.13 -9.60
CA GLU A 240 17.21 22.53 -10.91
C GLU A 240 16.34 21.28 -10.70
N PRO A 241 15.20 21.13 -11.40
CA PRO A 241 14.33 19.98 -11.25
C PRO A 241 14.94 18.73 -11.90
N VAL A 242 15.07 17.65 -11.14
CA VAL A 242 15.48 16.34 -11.66
C VAL A 242 14.24 15.62 -12.21
N ASN A 243 14.16 15.49 -13.53
CA ASN A 243 13.23 14.63 -14.29
C ASN A 243 11.72 14.72 -13.95
N GLY A 244 11.01 15.53 -14.73
CA GLY A 244 9.80 15.14 -15.50
C GLY A 244 8.51 14.65 -14.83
N ASP A 245 8.52 14.05 -13.65
CA ASP A 245 7.35 13.40 -13.07
C ASP A 245 6.84 14.08 -11.81
N LYS A 246 5.51 14.26 -11.81
CA LYS A 246 4.72 14.96 -10.80
C LYS A 246 4.39 14.00 -9.64
N THR A 247 4.56 14.52 -8.43
CA THR A 247 4.06 14.01 -7.13
C THR A 247 4.90 12.92 -6.45
N ILE A 248 5.36 13.21 -5.23
CA ILE A 248 5.87 12.20 -4.29
C ILE A 248 5.26 12.44 -2.89
N LEU A 249 4.98 11.35 -2.21
CA LEU A 249 4.33 11.24 -0.90
C LEU A 249 5.43 11.07 0.15
N ILE A 250 5.38 11.85 1.22
CA ILE A 250 6.38 11.78 2.29
C ILE A 250 5.85 10.88 3.41
N TYR A 251 6.59 9.81 3.69
CA TYR A 251 6.45 9.03 4.91
C TYR A 251 7.77 9.00 5.63
N ASN A 252 7.68 9.10 6.94
CA ASN A 252 8.84 8.98 7.78
C ASN A 252 8.69 7.84 8.77
N GLU A 253 9.80 7.16 8.97
CA GLU A 253 9.95 6.04 9.88
C GLU A 253 10.48 6.57 11.21
N GLU A 254 9.74 6.32 12.29
CA GLU A 254 10.41 5.96 13.55
C GLU A 254 10.86 4.49 13.49
#